data_AF-T1AFB3-F1
#
_entry.id   AF-T1AFB3-F1
#
_cell.length_a   1.000
_cell.length_b   1.000
_cell.length_c   1.000
_cell.angle_alpha   90.00
_cell.angle_beta   90.00
_cell.angle_gamma   90.00
#
_symmetry.space_group_name_H-M   'P 1'
#
loop_
_entity.id
_entity.type
_entity.pdbx_description
1 polymer ?
#
loop_
_entity_poly.entity_id
_entity_poly.type
_entity_poly.pdbx_seq_one_letter_code
_entity_poly.pdbx_strand_id
1 'polypeptide(L)'
;MWLGTVTRGPFVVQVQASGKLVPAESRWVAAPASGIVEHKYVEPGQTVALGTPLLKLSNPQVANAAQSAAADLAATQADLLAKQLTQDSAVLAQRSSIEAMKVEVETAAMHL
;
A
#
# COMPACT_ATOMS: atom_id res chain seq x y z
N MET A 1 -57.38 -54.24 -45.53
CA MET A 1 -56.22 -53.57 -44.90
C MET A 1 -56.11 -52.20 -45.55
N TRP A 2 -56.34 -51.11 -44.81
CA TRP A 2 -56.31 -49.76 -45.38
C TRP A 2 -54.96 -49.12 -45.05
N LEU A 3 -54.22 -48.73 -46.07
CA LEU A 3 -52.95 -48.01 -45.94
C LEU A 3 -53.22 -46.52 -46.19
N GLY A 4 -52.81 -45.66 -45.26
CA GLY A 4 -52.95 -44.20 -45.39
C GLY A 4 -51.71 -43.56 -46.04
N THR A 5 -51.90 -42.43 -46.73
CA THR A 5 -50.84 -41.69 -47.44
C THR A 5 -50.05 -40.78 -46.49
N VAL A 6 -48.74 -40.96 -46.43
CA VAL A 6 -47.83 -40.12 -45.61
C VAL A 6 -47.40 -38.88 -46.39
N THR A 7 -47.39 -37.72 -45.72
CA THR A 7 -46.96 -36.44 -46.31
C THR A 7 -45.79 -35.88 -45.51
N ARG A 8 -44.77 -35.35 -46.20
CA ARG A 8 -43.59 -34.73 -45.57
C ARG A 8 -43.86 -33.24 -45.33
N GLY A 9 -43.61 -32.80 -44.10
CA GLY A 9 -43.58 -31.40 -43.71
C GLY A 9 -42.39 -31.13 -42.77
N PRO A 10 -42.06 -29.86 -42.49
CA PRO A 10 -40.99 -29.52 -41.56
C PRO A 10 -41.33 -30.04 -40.16
N PHE A 11 -40.46 -30.89 -39.62
CA PHE A 11 -40.59 -31.44 -38.27
C PHE A 11 -39.59 -30.72 -37.35
N VAL A 12 -40.09 -29.75 -36.59
CA VAL A 12 -39.26 -28.98 -35.65
C VAL A 12 -39.23 -29.72 -34.32
N VAL A 13 -38.09 -30.31 -34.00
CA VAL A 13 -37.85 -30.97 -32.71
C VAL A 13 -37.38 -29.92 -31.71
N GLN A 14 -38.26 -29.52 -30.79
CA GLN A 14 -37.90 -28.63 -29.69
C GLN A 14 -37.58 -29.47 -28.45
N VAL A 15 -36.29 -29.61 -28.16
CA VAL A 15 -35.82 -30.33 -26.97
C VAL A 15 -35.68 -29.34 -25.83
N GLN A 16 -36.44 -29.53 -24.74
CA GLN A 16 -36.28 -28.78 -23.50
C GLN A 16 -35.14 -29.42 -22.69
N ALA A 17 -33.99 -28.75 -22.62
CA ALA A 17 -32.87 -29.19 -21.80
C ALA A 17 -32.83 -28.37 -20.50
N SER A 18 -32.95 -29.04 -19.36
CA SER A 18 -32.70 -28.41 -18.06
C SER A 18 -31.20 -28.21 -17.87
N GLY A 19 -30.74 -26.96 -17.92
CA GLY A 19 -29.35 -26.58 -17.62
C GLY A 19 -29.28 -25.76 -16.34
N LYS A 20 -28.23 -25.97 -15.54
CA LYS A 20 -27.91 -25.08 -14.41
C LYS A 20 -26.97 -24.00 -14.93
N LEU A 21 -27.40 -22.74 -14.92
CA LEU A 21 -26.48 -21.62 -15.17
C LEU A 21 -25.44 -21.59 -14.05
N VAL A 22 -24.18 -21.76 -14.44
CA VAL A 22 -23.03 -21.54 -13.57
C VAL A 22 -22.35 -20.24 -14.00
N PRO A 23 -21.86 -19.42 -13.05
CA PRO A 23 -21.16 -18.19 -13.37
C PRO A 23 -19.95 -18.43 -14.28
N ALA A 24 -19.72 -17.54 -15.24
CA ALA A 24 -18.57 -17.61 -16.15
C ALA A 24 -17.22 -17.47 -15.41
N GLU A 25 -17.19 -16.72 -14.29
CA GLU A 25 -16.01 -16.59 -13.43
C GLU A 25 -16.42 -16.59 -11.95
N SER A 26 -15.86 -17.52 -11.17
CA SER A 26 -15.97 -17.55 -9.71
C SER A 26 -14.63 -17.16 -9.11
N ARG A 27 -14.51 -15.95 -8.55
CA ARG A 27 -13.30 -15.47 -7.88
C ARG A 27 -13.52 -15.45 -6.37
N TRP A 28 -12.72 -16.23 -5.66
CA TRP A 28 -12.65 -16.17 -4.20
C TRP A 28 -11.85 -14.93 -3.82
N VAL A 29 -12.48 -14.01 -3.07
CA VAL A 29 -11.80 -12.82 -2.53
C VAL A 29 -11.28 -13.19 -1.14
N ALA A 30 -9.98 -13.48 -1.05
CA ALA A 30 -9.29 -13.64 0.23
C ALA A 30 -8.59 -12.32 0.61
N ALA A 31 -8.69 -11.91 1.88
CA ALA A 31 -7.94 -10.77 2.37
C ALA A 31 -6.45 -11.11 2.41
N PRO A 32 -5.54 -10.20 1.95
CA PRO A 32 -4.10 -10.46 1.90
C PRO A 32 -3.43 -10.52 3.29
N ALA A 33 -4.13 -10.14 4.36
CA ALA A 33 -3.62 -10.18 5.72
C ALA A 33 -4.70 -10.66 6.71
N SER A 34 -4.28 -11.40 7.74
CA SER A 34 -5.14 -11.76 8.87
C SER A 34 -5.59 -10.49 9.60
N GLY A 35 -6.89 -10.24 9.66
CA GLY A 35 -7.47 -9.07 10.31
C GLY A 35 -8.92 -9.32 10.70
N ILE A 36 -9.43 -8.57 11.67
CA ILE A 36 -10.83 -8.65 12.10
C ILE A 36 -11.66 -7.81 11.12
N VAL A 37 -12.81 -8.35 10.68
CA VAL A 37 -13.76 -7.60 9.85
C VAL A 37 -14.35 -6.48 10.71
N GLU A 38 -14.01 -5.23 10.39
CA GLU A 38 -14.47 -4.06 11.13
C GLU A 38 -15.90 -3.68 10.70
N HIS A 39 -16.16 -3.69 9.39
CA HIS A 39 -17.50 -3.45 8.82
C HIS A 39 -17.73 -4.24 7.53
N LYS A 40 -18.93 -4.81 7.38
CA LYS A 40 -19.46 -5.44 6.16
C LYS A 40 -20.41 -4.44 5.50
N TYR A 41 -20.09 -4.00 4.29
CA TYR A 41 -20.86 -2.97 3.57
C TYR A 41 -21.87 -3.54 2.58
N VAL A 42 -21.77 -4.84 2.26
CA VAL A 42 -22.58 -5.49 1.21
C VAL A 42 -23.01 -6.88 1.67
N GLU A 43 -24.29 -7.19 1.46
CA GLU A 43 -24.88 -8.51 1.77
C GLU A 43 -24.73 -9.50 0.59
N PRO A 44 -24.64 -10.82 0.85
CA PRO A 44 -24.59 -11.82 -0.21
C PRO A 44 -25.81 -11.69 -1.15
N GLY A 45 -25.55 -11.49 -2.44
CA GLY A 45 -26.58 -11.35 -3.49
C GLY A 45 -26.82 -9.91 -3.96
N GLN A 46 -26.19 -8.90 -3.35
CA GLN A 46 -26.30 -7.52 -3.81
C GLN A 46 -25.41 -7.27 -5.05
N THR A 47 -25.95 -6.57 -6.05
CA THR A 47 -25.17 -6.14 -7.22
C THR A 47 -24.22 -5.02 -6.82
N VAL A 48 -22.93 -5.20 -7.09
CA VAL A 48 -21.87 -4.21 -6.77
C VAL A 48 -21.18 -3.74 -8.04
N ALA A 49 -20.79 -2.47 -8.05
CA ALA A 49 -20.00 -1.89 -9.13
C ALA A 49 -18.50 -2.10 -8.87
N LEU A 50 -17.68 -1.94 -9.90
CA LEU A 50 -16.22 -1.98 -9.76
C LEU A 50 -15.76 -0.89 -8.77
N GLY A 51 -15.02 -1.27 -7.73
CA GLY A 51 -14.51 -0.34 -6.72
C GLY A 51 -15.42 -0.12 -5.50
N THR A 52 -16.59 -0.77 -5.42
CA THR A 52 -17.41 -0.73 -4.20
C THR A 52 -16.69 -1.46 -3.06
N PRO A 53 -16.41 -0.81 -1.93
CA PRO A 53 -15.79 -1.46 -0.77
C PRO A 53 -16.77 -2.48 -0.18
N LEU A 54 -16.36 -3.76 -0.16
CA LEU A 54 -17.21 -4.87 0.32
C LEU A 54 -17.06 -5.08 1.83
N LEU A 55 -15.81 -5.00 2.31
CA LEU A 55 -15.44 -5.14 3.71
C LEU A 55 -14.32 -4.14 4.04
N LYS A 56 -14.36 -3.55 5.24
CA LYS A 56 -13.22 -2.84 5.82
C LYS A 56 -12.58 -3.75 6.86
N LEU A 57 -11.33 -4.13 6.61
CA LEU A 57 -10.51 -4.86 7.59
C LEU A 57 -9.70 -3.86 8.39
N SER A 58 -9.70 -4.06 9.70
CA SER A 58 -8.81 -3.35 10.61
C SER A 58 -7.82 -4.35 11.17
N ASN A 59 -6.56 -4.01 11.01
CA ASN A 59 -5.47 -4.78 11.55
C ASN A 59 -4.69 -3.89 12.52
N PRO A 60 -4.94 -4.02 13.84
CA PRO A 60 -4.24 -3.22 14.85
C PRO A 60 -2.72 -3.46 14.81
N GLN A 61 -2.24 -4.60 14.31
CA GLN A 61 -0.80 -4.83 14.16
C GLN A 61 -0.18 -3.97 13.03
N VAL A 62 -0.90 -3.75 11.92
CA VAL A 62 -0.42 -2.89 10.84
C VAL A 62 -0.38 -1.43 11.29
N ALA A 63 -1.39 -1.00 12.04
CA ALA A 63 -1.41 0.34 12.63
C ALA A 63 -0.23 0.55 13.60
N ASN A 64 0.04 -0.42 14.47
CA ASN A 64 1.16 -0.36 15.41
C ASN A 64 2.51 -0.37 14.67
N ALA A 65 2.66 -1.19 13.63
CA ALA A 65 3.88 -1.23 12.82
C ALA A 65 4.13 0.09 12.08
N ALA A 66 3.09 0.70 11.51
CA ALA A 66 3.19 2.01 10.86
C ALA A 66 3.58 3.11 11.86
N GLN A 67 3.02 3.08 13.07
CA GLN A 67 3.37 4.04 14.11
C GLN A 67 4.82 3.90 14.58
N SER A 68 5.31 2.67 14.74
CA SER A 68 6.71 2.40 15.06
C SER A 68 7.64 2.95 13.98
N ALA A 69 7.34 2.65 12.70
CA ALA A 69 8.15 3.12 11.58
C ALA A 69 8.16 4.66 11.47
N ALA A 70 7.04 5.32 11.78
CA ALA A 70 6.97 6.78 11.82
C ALA A 70 7.83 7.36 12.95
N ALA A 71 7.84 6.73 14.12
CA ALA A 71 8.68 7.14 15.25
C ALA A 71 10.18 6.95 14.94
N ASP A 72 10.55 5.84 14.32
CA ASP A 72 11.93 5.56 13.91
C ASP A 72 12.43 6.56 12.86
N LEU A 73 11.57 6.93 11.91
CA LEU A 73 11.89 7.96 10.92
C LEU A 73 12.11 9.33 11.59
N ALA A 74 11.25 9.71 12.53
CA ALA A 74 11.39 10.98 13.24
C ALA A 74 12.68 11.02 14.09
N ALA A 75 13.03 9.92 14.75
CA ALA A 75 14.27 9.80 15.52
C ALA A 75 15.52 9.93 14.64
N THR A 76 15.56 9.19 13.53
CA THR A 76 16.70 9.24 12.59
C THR A 76 16.86 10.61 11.93
N GLN A 77 15.77 11.32 11.66
CA GLN A 77 15.80 12.70 11.15
C GLN A 77 16.37 13.68 12.19
N ALA A 78 15.96 13.54 13.46
CA ALA A 78 16.49 14.37 14.54
C ALA A 78 18.00 14.14 14.75
N ASP A 79 18.44 12.88 14.71
CA ASP A 79 19.85 12.53 14.80
C ASP A 79 20.68 13.09 13.64
N LEU A 80 20.14 13.06 12.42
CA LEU A 80 20.79 13.64 11.25
C LEU A 80 20.99 15.14 11.42
N LEU A 81 19.96 15.86 11.85
CA LEU A 81 20.02 17.30 12.09
C LEU A 81 21.03 17.64 13.20
N ALA A 82 21.02 16.89 14.30
CA ALA A 82 21.98 17.08 15.40
C ALA A 82 23.44 16.88 14.95
N LYS A 83 23.69 15.85 14.12
CA LYS A 83 25.01 15.60 13.53
C LYS A 83 25.46 16.74 12.61
N GLN A 84 24.56 17.26 11.78
CA GLN A 84 24.84 18.41 10.91
C GLN A 84 25.22 19.65 11.71
N LEU A 85 24.44 19.99 12.74
CA LEU A 85 24.74 21.14 13.61
C LEU A 85 26.07 20.99 14.35
N THR A 86 26.38 19.77 14.80
CA THR A 86 27.66 19.47 15.46
C THR A 86 28.82 19.64 14.48
N GLN A 87 28.66 19.16 13.25
CA GLN A 87 29.66 19.29 12.20
C GLN A 87 29.90 20.76 11.84
N ASP A 88 28.84 21.53 11.65
CA ASP A 88 28.94 22.97 11.32
C ASP A 88 29.64 23.74 12.44
N SER A 89 29.29 23.44 13.69
CA SER A 89 29.94 24.03 14.87
C SER A 89 31.44 23.67 14.94
N ALA A 90 31.79 22.41 14.63
CA ALA A 90 33.18 21.96 14.59
C ALA A 90 33.99 22.67 13.49
N VAL A 91 33.40 22.86 12.30
CA VAL A 91 34.03 23.61 11.19
C VAL A 91 34.26 25.07 11.59
N LEU A 92 33.26 25.71 12.21
CA LEU A 92 33.39 27.09 12.68
C LEU A 92 34.47 27.22 13.77
N ALA A 93 34.49 26.31 14.74
CA ALA A 93 35.52 26.28 15.79
C ALA A 93 36.93 26.10 15.21
N GLN A 94 37.08 25.20 14.22
CA GLN A 94 38.36 24.98 13.54
C GLN A 94 38.84 26.24 12.80
N ARG A 95 37.94 26.94 12.11
CA ARG A 95 38.28 28.20 11.43
C ARG A 95 38.73 29.27 12.42
N SER A 96 37.99 29.46 13.51
CA SER A 96 38.36 30.42 14.56
C SER A 96 39.73 30.10 15.18
N SER A 97 40.05 28.82 15.37
CA SER A 97 41.37 28.40 15.86
C SER A 97 42.49 28.74 14.88
N ILE A 98 42.29 28.54 13.57
CA ILE A 98 43.27 28.91 12.54
C ILE A 98 43.51 30.43 12.51
N GLU A 99 42.44 31.23 12.56
CA GLU A 99 42.58 32.68 12.56
C GLU A 99 43.25 33.19 13.84
N ALA A 100 42.94 32.60 15.00
CA ALA A 100 43.64 32.90 16.25
C ALA A 100 45.15 32.58 16.17
N MET A 101 45.51 31.42 15.62
CA MET A 101 46.92 31.04 15.39
C MET A 101 47.64 32.01 14.45
N LYS A 102 46.97 32.51 13.40
CA LYS A 102 47.55 33.52 12.50
C LYS A 102 47.83 34.84 13.22
N VAL A 103 46.86 35.34 13.98
CA VAL A 103 47.02 36.58 14.77
C VAL A 103 48.17 36.45 15.77
N GLU A 104 48.32 35.29 16.40
CA GLU A 104 49.43 35.01 17.32
C GLU A 104 50.79 35.02 16.61
N VAL A 105 50.88 34.44 15.40
CA VAL A 105 52.10 34.49 14.57
C VAL A 105 52.44 35.92 14.14
N GLU A 106 51.44 36.72 13.74
CA GLU A 106 51.65 38.12 13.33
C GLU A 106 52.14 38.99 14.49
N THR A 107 51.55 38.83 15.68
CA THR A 107 52.00 39.57 16.87
C THR A 107 53.41 39.17 17.31
N ALA A 108 53.76 37.89 17.23
CA ALA A 108 55.12 37.41 17.51
C ALA A 108 56.16 37.99 16.52
N ALA A 109 55.80 38.11 15.23
CA ALA A 109 56.66 38.72 14.22
C ALA A 109 56.85 40.23 14.41
N MET A 110 55.89 40.92 15.03
CA MET A 110 55.96 42.37 15.29
C MET A 110 56.81 42.74 16.51
N HIS A 111 57.12 41.76 17.37
CA HIS A 111 57.89 41.92 18.61
C HIS A 111 59.40 41.61 18.46
N LEU A 112 59.89 41.32 17.25
CA LEU A 112 61.31 41.17 16.88
C LEU A 112 61.82 42.37 16.09
#